data_AF-A0A933Z645-F1
#
_entry.id   AF-A0A933Z645-F1
#
_cell.length_a   1.000
_cell.length_b   1.000
_cell.length_c   1.000
_cell.angle_alpha   90.00
_cell.angle_beta   90.00
_cell.angle_gamma   90.00
#
_symmetry.space_group_name_H-M   'P 1'
#
loop_
_entity.id
_entity.type
_entity.pdbx_description
1 polymer ?
#
loop_
_entity_poly.entity_id
_entity_poly.type
_entity_poly.pdbx_seq_one_letter_code
_entity_poly.pdbx_strand_id
1 'polypeptide(L)'
;MAIQVQMTLRVPVEIKKRGKWFVATCPVLDVVTQGETAEKAKKNLEQALTLFLVSCFERGTLEEVLSQCGFRPSLIATPSVPKKPVGREEYLNVPIPFLVNHAAGSAGCHA
;
A
#
# COMPACT_ATOMS: atom_id res chain seq x y z
N MET A 1 1.75 -25.86 -10.14
CA MET A 1 1.25 -25.25 -8.88
C MET A 1 1.43 -23.75 -9.01
N ALA A 2 0.38 -22.97 -8.79
CA ALA A 2 0.50 -21.52 -8.63
C ALA A 2 0.82 -21.23 -7.17
N ILE A 3 1.92 -20.56 -6.90
CA ILE A 3 2.24 -20.07 -5.55
C ILE A 3 1.62 -18.67 -5.46
N GLN A 4 0.69 -18.49 -4.51
CA GLN A 4 0.12 -17.18 -4.23
C GLN A 4 0.84 -16.56 -3.03
N VAL A 5 1.36 -15.35 -3.22
CA VAL A 5 1.94 -14.53 -2.15
C VAL A 5 0.96 -13.40 -1.86
N GLN A 6 0.58 -13.25 -0.60
CA GLN A 6 -0.22 -12.11 -0.15
C GLN A 6 0.63 -11.20 0.72
N MET A 7 0.73 -9.93 0.32
CA MET A 7 1.42 -8.89 1.08
C MET A 7 0.41 -7.80 1.43
N THR A 8 0.51 -7.26 2.65
CA THR A 8 -0.36 -6.19 3.11
C THR A 8 0.50 -5.07 3.69
N LEU A 9 0.33 -3.85 3.17
CA LEU A 9 0.96 -2.66 3.72
C LEU A 9 -0.01 -1.95 4.67
N ARG A 10 0.38 -1.78 5.92
CA ARG A 10 -0.40 -1.02 6.91
C ARG A 10 0.08 0.43 6.92
N VAL A 11 -0.81 1.37 6.59
CA VAL A 11 -0.51 2.81 6.52
C VAL A 11 -1.46 3.64 7.38
N PRO A 12 -1.01 4.78 7.94
CA PRO A 12 -1.90 5.71 8.62
C PRO A 12 -2.87 6.36 7.63
N VAL A 13 -4.08 6.66 8.10
CA VAL A 13 -5.13 7.31 7.32
C VAL A 13 -5.80 8.41 8.16
N GLU A 14 -6.05 9.53 7.51
CA GLU A 14 -6.86 10.61 8.05
C GLU A 14 -8.15 10.75 7.23
N ILE A 15 -9.30 10.87 7.91
CA ILE A 15 -10.58 11.13 7.26
C ILE A 15 -11.15 12.45 7.80
N LYS A 16 -11.46 13.39 6.89
CA LYS A 16 -12.00 14.71 7.24
C LYS A 16 -13.26 14.99 6.42
N LYS A 17 -14.33 15.41 7.09
CA LYS A 17 -15.55 15.89 6.40
C LYS A 17 -15.31 17.31 5.86
N ARG A 18 -15.58 17.52 4.57
CA ARG A 18 -15.46 18.79 3.85
C ARG A 18 -16.78 19.07 3.09
N GLY A 19 -17.66 19.83 3.73
CA GLY A 19 -19.00 20.07 3.22
C GLY A 19 -19.81 18.77 3.08
N LYS A 20 -20.21 18.44 1.85
CA LYS A 20 -20.95 17.22 1.50
C LYS A 20 -20.06 15.99 1.25
N TRP A 21 -18.74 16.15 1.26
CA TRP A 21 -17.78 15.08 0.96
C TRP A 21 -16.98 14.68 2.19
N PHE A 22 -16.48 13.45 2.18
CA PHE A 22 -15.42 12.97 3.05
C PHE A 22 -14.14 12.85 2.23
N VAL A 23 -13.05 13.39 2.75
CA VAL A 23 -11.71 13.30 2.17
C VAL A 23 -10.89 12.33 3.00
N ALA A 24 -10.35 11.30 2.37
CA ALA A 24 -9.47 10.32 2.98
C ALA A 24 -8.04 10.53 2.45
N THR A 25 -7.06 10.58 3.35
CA THR A 25 -5.67 10.89 3.04
C THR A 25 -4.75 9.85 3.68
N CYS A 26 -3.83 9.31 2.90
CA CYS A 26 -2.66 8.58 3.39
C CYS A 26 -1.47 9.54 3.36
N PRO A 27 -1.10 10.17 4.50
CA PRO A 27 -0.09 11.22 4.51
C PRO A 27 1.31 10.70 4.15
N VAL A 28 1.61 9.43 4.46
CA VAL A 28 2.94 8.84 4.21
C VAL A 28 3.21 8.56 2.74
N LEU A 29 2.18 8.28 1.95
CA LEU A 29 2.29 8.00 0.51
C LEU A 29 1.75 9.15 -0.35
N ASP A 30 1.35 10.26 0.28
CA ASP A 30 0.74 11.44 -0.35
C ASP A 30 -0.42 11.10 -1.31
N VAL A 31 -1.27 10.14 -0.90
CA VAL A 31 -2.46 9.74 -1.68
C VAL A 31 -3.71 10.28 -1.03
N VAL A 32 -4.53 10.96 -1.82
CA VAL A 32 -5.79 11.55 -1.38
C VAL A 32 -6.94 11.05 -2.25
N THR A 33 -8.05 10.68 -1.62
CA THR A 33 -9.30 10.34 -2.31
C THR A 33 -10.48 10.96 -1.58
N GLN A 34 -11.67 10.86 -2.17
CA GLN A 34 -12.90 11.37 -1.58
C GLN A 34 -14.09 10.43 -1.81
N GLY A 35 -15.14 10.59 -1.02
CA GLY A 35 -16.40 9.87 -1.16
C GLY A 35 -17.55 10.59 -0.45
N GLU A 36 -18.79 10.23 -0.79
CA GLU A 36 -19.99 10.80 -0.17
C GLU A 36 -20.16 10.37 1.30
N THR A 37 -19.54 9.25 1.67
CA THR A 37 -19.44 8.76 3.06
C THR A 37 -17.99 8.52 3.45
N ALA A 38 -17.70 8.45 4.74
CA ALA A 38 -16.38 8.12 5.26
C ALA A 38 -15.89 6.76 4.75
N GLU A 39 -16.77 5.76 4.73
CA GLU A 39 -16.49 4.40 4.25
C GLU A 39 -16.16 4.41 2.76
N LYS A 40 -16.90 5.20 1.97
CA LYS A 40 -16.64 5.31 0.52
C LYS A 40 -15.30 5.98 0.25
N ALA A 41 -14.97 7.05 0.98
CA ALA A 41 -13.67 7.72 0.88
C ALA A 41 -12.54 6.76 1.26
N LYS A 42 -12.67 6.02 2.37
CA LYS A 42 -11.69 5.02 2.82
C LYS A 42 -11.51 3.88 1.81
N LYS A 43 -12.59 3.35 1.25
CA LYS A 43 -12.53 2.30 0.21
C LYS A 43 -11.86 2.81 -1.06
N ASN A 44 -12.17 4.03 -1.49
CA ASN A 44 -11.51 4.64 -2.63
C ASN A 44 -10.01 4.83 -2.35
N LEU A 45 -9.63 5.22 -1.13
CA LEU A 45 -8.23 5.33 -0.72
C LEU A 45 -7.50 3.98 -0.77
N GLU A 46 -8.11 2.90 -0.26
CA GLU A 46 -7.55 1.55 -0.34
C GLU A 46 -7.25 1.16 -1.79
N GLN A 47 -8.22 1.34 -2.69
CA GLN A 47 -8.07 1.01 -4.11
C GLN A 47 -6.98 1.85 -4.78
N ALA A 48 -6.94 3.16 -4.51
CA ALA A 48 -5.93 4.05 -5.06
C ALA A 48 -4.52 3.67 -4.60
N LEU A 49 -4.35 3.32 -3.32
CA LEU A 49 -3.08 2.85 -2.77
C LEU A 49 -2.65 1.50 -3.35
N THR A 50 -3.58 0.54 -3.49
CA THR A 50 -3.29 -0.74 -4.14
C THR A 50 -2.82 -0.52 -5.58
N LEU A 51 -3.53 0.29 -6.36
CA LEU A 51 -3.15 0.60 -7.74
C LEU A 51 -1.79 1.30 -7.80
N PHE A 52 -1.53 2.28 -6.93
CA PHE A 52 -0.26 2.98 -6.85
C PHE A 52 0.92 2.02 -6.61
N LEU A 53 0.81 1.15 -5.59
CA LEU A 53 1.87 0.20 -5.22
C LEU A 53 2.11 -0.85 -6.31
N VAL A 54 1.04 -1.40 -6.91
CA VAL A 54 1.15 -2.33 -8.05
C VAL A 54 1.87 -1.65 -9.21
N SER A 55 1.51 -0.40 -9.51
CA SER A 55 2.12 0.35 -10.60
C SER A 55 3.60 0.66 -10.36
N CYS A 56 3.98 0.97 -9.11
CA CYS A 56 5.39 1.11 -8.72
C CYS A 56 6.17 -0.20 -8.87
N PHE A 57 5.56 -1.33 -8.51
CA PHE A 57 6.16 -2.65 -8.68
C PHE A 57 6.39 -2.99 -10.15
N GLU A 58 5.35 -2.83 -10.99
CA GLU A 58 5.43 -3.12 -12.44
C GLU A 58 6.47 -2.27 -13.16
N ARG A 59 6.69 -1.03 -12.70
CA ARG A 59 7.73 -0.12 -13.23
C ARG A 59 9.12 -0.32 -12.61
N GLY A 60 9.29 -1.22 -11.64
CA GLY A 60 10.56 -1.38 -10.92
C GLY A 60 10.97 -0.17 -10.06
N THR A 61 10.00 0.65 -9.64
CA THR A 61 10.21 1.89 -8.84
C THR A 61 9.76 1.78 -7.39
N LEU A 62 9.25 0.60 -6.99
CA LEU A 62 8.67 0.41 -5.65
C LEU A 62 9.67 0.68 -4.52
N GLU A 63 10.90 0.19 -4.63
CA GLU A 63 11.93 0.41 -3.62
C GLU A 63 12.28 1.89 -3.47
N GLU A 64 12.51 2.59 -4.59
CA GLU A 64 12.82 4.02 -4.60
C GLU A 64 11.71 4.85 -3.96
N VAL A 65 10.45 4.62 -4.37
CA VAL A 65 9.28 5.34 -3.84
C VAL A 65 9.12 5.09 -2.34
N LEU A 66 9.19 3.84 -1.90
CA LEU A 66 9.06 3.52 -0.47
C LEU A 66 10.21 4.15 0.33
N SER A 67 11.43 4.16 -0.19
CA SER A 67 12.58 4.82 0.44
C SER A 67 12.36 6.33 0.59
N GLN A 68 11.87 7.00 -0.46
CA GLN A 68 11.53 8.43 -0.45
C GLN A 68 10.42 8.77 0.54
N CYS A 69 9.46 7.86 0.74
CA CYS A 69 8.41 7.96 1.76
C CYS A 69 8.92 7.64 3.20
N GLY A 70 10.22 7.41 3.39
CA GLY A 70 10.84 7.17 4.69
C GLY A 70 10.75 5.72 5.18
N PHE A 71 10.25 4.80 4.36
CA PHE A 71 10.30 3.37 4.69
C PHE A 71 11.76 2.88 4.59
N ARG A 72 12.16 2.04 5.54
CA ARG A 72 13.48 1.43 5.56
C ARG A 72 13.34 -0.09 5.58
N PRO A 73 14.06 -0.83 4.73
CA PRO A 73 14.13 -2.28 4.85
C PRO A 73 14.59 -2.64 6.26
N SER A 74 13.87 -3.54 6.91
CA SER A 74 14.28 -4.11 8.19
C SER A 74 14.49 -5.60 8.02
N LEU A 75 15.71 -6.06 8.30
CA LEU A 75 16.08 -7.48 8.29
C LEU A 75 15.44 -8.26 9.45
N ILE A 76 14.92 -7.53 10.44
CA ILE A 76 14.21 -8.09 11.58
C ILE A 76 12.78 -7.54 11.49
N ALA A 77 11.79 -8.43 11.43
CA ALA A 77 10.39 -8.07 11.70
C ALA A 77 10.22 -7.77 13.20
N THR A 78 11.05 -6.89 13.77
CA THR A 78 10.71 -6.27 15.03
C THR A 78 9.64 -5.25 14.67
N PRO A 79 8.40 -5.40 15.13
CA PRO A 79 7.49 -4.29 15.12
C PRO A 79 8.15 -3.24 16.01
N SER A 80 8.83 -2.26 15.40
CA SER A 80 8.99 -0.97 16.04
C SER A 80 7.57 -0.45 16.17
N VAL A 81 6.91 -0.83 17.27
CA VAL A 81 5.60 -0.32 17.63
C VAL A 81 5.79 1.20 17.56
N PRO A 82 5.09 1.92 16.66
CA PRO A 82 5.15 3.37 16.69
C PRO A 82 4.85 3.76 18.13
N LYS A 83 5.77 4.50 18.77
CA LYS A 83 5.58 5.04 20.13
C LYS A 83 4.16 5.57 20.16
N LYS A 84 3.30 5.01 21.05
CA LYS A 84 1.85 5.28 21.17
C LYS A 84 1.47 6.57 20.44
N PRO A 85 0.66 6.52 19.38
CA PRO A 85 0.34 7.71 18.63
C PRO A 85 -0.31 8.73 19.57
N VAL A 86 0.17 9.97 19.48
CA VAL A 86 -0.42 11.12 20.18
C VAL A 86 -1.69 11.49 19.40
N GLY A 87 -2.76 10.70 19.54
CA GLY A 87 -4.05 10.92 18.86
C GLY A 87 -4.80 9.65 18.44
N ARG A 88 -6.01 9.83 17.87
CA ARG A 88 -6.77 8.76 17.19
C ARG A 88 -6.22 8.57 15.77
N GLU A 89 -5.06 7.94 15.63
CA GLU A 89 -4.55 7.54 14.32
C GLU A 89 -5.29 6.30 13.82
N GLU A 90 -6.05 6.46 12.74
CA GLU A 90 -6.66 5.33 12.05
C GLU A 90 -5.65 4.72 11.07
N TYR A 91 -5.69 3.40 10.90
CA TYR A 91 -4.82 2.69 9.95
C TYR A 91 -5.66 1.94 8.92
N LEU A 92 -5.13 1.84 7.72
CA LEU A 92 -5.69 1.06 6.62
C LEU A 92 -4.70 -0.02 6.21
N ASN A 93 -5.22 -1.24 6.03
CA ASN A 93 -4.48 -2.37 5.49
C ASN A 93 -4.71 -2.38 3.98
N VAL A 94 -3.66 -2.06 3.21
CA VAL A 94 -3.71 -2.04 1.75
C VAL A 94 -3.21 -3.39 1.25
N PRO A 95 -4.07 -4.23 0.64
CA PRO A 95 -3.61 -5.46 0.04
C PRO A 95 -2.77 -5.14 -1.20
N ILE A 96 -1.65 -5.85 -1.35
CA ILE A 96 -0.80 -5.78 -2.53
C ILE A 96 -0.94 -7.10 -3.28
N PRO A 97 -1.73 -7.13 -4.38
CA PRO A 97 -2.07 -8.36 -5.08
C PRO A 97 -0.96 -8.77 -6.06
N PHE A 98 0.23 -9.07 -5.55
CA PHE A 98 1.30 -9.61 -6.39
C PHE A 98 1.03 -11.08 -6.73
N LEU A 99 0.61 -11.32 -7.98
CA LEU A 99 0.50 -12.67 -8.53
C LEU A 99 1.83 -13.07 -9.17
N VAL A 100 2.64 -13.84 -8.44
CA VAL A 100 3.84 -14.47 -9.02
C VAL A 100 3.41 -15.75 -9.72
N ASN A 101 3.06 -15.65 -11.01
CA ASN A 101 2.77 -16.83 -11.81
C ASN A 101 4.09 -17.38 -12.37
N HIS A 102 4.68 -18.38 -11.70
CA HIS A 102 5.73 -19.19 -12.31
C HIS A 102 5.08 -20.09 -13.38
N ALA A 103 4.79 -19.53 -14.55
CA ALA A 103 4.59 -20.37 -15.72
C ALA A 103 5.92 -21.11 -15.98
N ALA A 104 5.81 -22.42 -16.13
CA ALA A 104 6.92 -23.34 -16.26
C ALA A 104 7.87 -22.98 -17.42
N GLY A 105 9.16 -23.24 -17.22
CA GLY A 105 10.09 -23.51 -18.31
C GLY A 105 10.70 -22.29 -18.98
N SER A 106 11.85 -21.88 -18.45
CA SER A 106 12.96 -21.40 -19.26
C SER A 106 13.09 -22.25 -20.54
N ALA A 107 12.93 -21.63 -21.71
CA ALA A 107 13.50 -22.19 -22.92
C ALA A 107 15.01 -22.29 -22.68
N GLY A 108 15.53 -23.52 -22.60
CA GLY A 108 16.96 -23.76 -22.57
C GLY A 108 17.58 -23.28 -23.86
N CYS A 109 18.30 -22.17 -23.82
CA CYS A 109 19.30 -21.86 -24.82
C CYS A 109 20.61 -22.50 -24.36
N HIS A 110 20.77 -23.79 -24.66
CA HIS A 110 22.09 -24.39 -24.73
C HIS A 110 22.72 -23.97 -26.06
N ALA A 111 23.89 -23.35 -25.97
CA ALA A 111 24.85 -23.25 -27.06
C ALA A 111 25.82 -24.43 -26.98
#